data_AF-A0A1F8B0D0-F1
#
_entry.id   AF-A0A1F8B0D0-F1
#
_cell.length_a   1.000
_cell.length_b   1.000
_cell.length_c   1.000
_cell.angle_alpha   90.00
_cell.angle_beta   90.00
_cell.angle_gamma   90.00
#
_symmetry.space_group_name_H-M   'P 1'
#
loop_
_entity.id
_entity.type
_entity.pdbx_description
1 polymer ?
#
loop_
_entity_poly.entity_id
_entity_poly.type
_entity_poly.pdbx_seq_one_letter_code
_entity_poly.pdbx_strand_id
1 'polypeptide(L)'
;MHFRQKAILLFLLVIMAQIVLFIVIPSNSLAQTILFQDNFDDANASGWGVIGLPGWSVVNGEYGIHLEPGVSNSVPSDNLWDQNWNQYIFQVDLRGVSGTDKNLVFHFIDNSSFYSLHHTGGYLYFAKYINNSEYRFADPLYYPLQNGTTYHFKIIVDGDHLKILENDQPLFDIHDSSGPKIQGGKIGLRVGTGAVSPTEVWFDNIVVKSLEPPLPSLNVPDLKQYDTPWNNDVYDHANNWSLNPTIERWGCALTSASMVLKFHGHSLANPDTLNNWLEIQPDGYLRNGLLNWLAVSRYTRLNDNPESPTLLYRRLAPSSANLINELTRSRPAILEEPGHFVVAKSQLSGSFGINDPAHSDRTTLSSYGNSYSAIGSYQPTHTDLSYILLAINPGVNLAVFDTDQNEISGFTFLDEPLIDDVAGIVTGGDSLNIFLFPNPPGGNYNVEVSGSSGSYSLDSYLYNQHGEVTQSSTPGLITNGYKDKFLISTGQTQGIKQEITIDSLIEDWDSARNQNLVPSRGLYKTIRLQLLAVKKFISRGRISVAKKILGTVLRQIKHKSPKFMDHLVSQIFQTNLQSLINSL
;
A
#
# COMPACT_ATOMS: atom_id res chain seq x y z
N MET A 1 14.05 44.93 -30.63
CA MET A 1 12.92 44.90 -29.68
C MET A 1 12.38 43.49 -29.38
N HIS A 2 12.61 42.47 -30.23
CA HIS A 2 11.98 41.15 -30.09
C HIS A 2 12.61 40.16 -29.08
N PHE A 3 13.87 40.32 -28.66
CA PHE A 3 14.53 39.34 -27.78
C PHE A 3 14.15 39.51 -26.30
N ARG A 4 14.05 40.76 -25.83
CA ARG A 4 13.66 41.07 -24.43
C ARG A 4 12.24 40.65 -24.10
N GLN A 5 11.30 40.78 -25.03
CA GLN A 5 9.91 40.35 -24.82
C GLN A 5 9.77 38.83 -24.71
N LYS A 6 10.55 38.06 -25.49
CA LYS A 6 10.57 36.58 -25.39
C LYS A 6 11.18 36.09 -24.08
N ALA A 7 12.24 36.75 -23.60
CA ALA A 7 12.85 36.41 -22.32
C ALA A 7 11.93 36.68 -21.12
N ILE A 8 11.18 37.80 -21.14
CA ILE A 8 10.21 38.13 -20.10
C ILE A 8 9.03 37.15 -20.09
N LEU A 9 8.54 36.76 -21.27
CA LEU A 9 7.44 35.79 -21.39
C LEU A 9 7.85 34.40 -20.90
N LEU A 10 9.07 33.95 -21.22
CA LEU A 10 9.60 32.67 -20.75
C LEU A 10 9.80 32.67 -19.23
N PHE A 11 10.28 33.78 -18.67
CA PHE A 11 10.45 33.94 -17.23
C PHE A 11 9.10 33.92 -16.48
N LEU A 12 8.07 34.58 -17.02
CA LEU A 12 6.71 34.55 -16.47
C LEU A 12 6.06 33.16 -16.55
N LEU A 13 6.31 32.41 -17.63
CA LEU A 13 5.83 31.03 -17.78
C LEU A 13 6.50 30.07 -16.79
N VAL A 14 7.79 30.23 -16.51
CA VAL A 14 8.50 29.42 -15.50
C VAL A 14 7.99 29.73 -14.09
N ILE A 15 7.72 31.00 -13.76
CA ILE A 15 7.14 31.37 -12.47
C ILE A 15 5.71 30.84 -12.34
N MET A 16 4.88 30.94 -13.39
CA MET A 16 3.54 30.33 -13.36
C MET A 16 3.59 28.80 -13.24
N ALA A 17 4.52 28.12 -13.92
CA ALA A 17 4.69 26.68 -13.80
C ALA A 17 5.16 26.26 -12.39
N GLN A 18 5.99 27.08 -11.72
CA GLN A 18 6.39 26.85 -10.34
C GLN A 18 5.25 27.10 -9.34
N ILE A 19 4.42 28.13 -9.56
CA ILE A 19 3.25 28.41 -8.72
C ILE A 19 2.18 27.31 -8.87
N VAL A 20 1.98 26.78 -10.09
CA VAL A 20 1.09 25.62 -10.30
C VAL A 20 1.66 24.35 -9.67
N LEU A 21 2.98 24.16 -9.64
CA LEU A 21 3.60 23.02 -8.93
C LEU A 21 3.39 23.05 -7.40
N PHE A 22 3.22 24.24 -6.80
CA PHE A 22 2.91 24.38 -5.37
C PHE A 22 1.42 24.25 -5.04
N ILE A 23 0.52 24.44 -6.01
CA ILE A 23 -0.94 24.31 -5.81
C ILE A 23 -1.43 22.86 -6.06
N VAL A 24 -0.64 22.01 -6.73
CA VAL A 24 -1.01 20.63 -7.09
C VAL A 24 -0.31 19.57 -6.23
N ILE A 25 0.37 19.95 -5.14
CA ILE A 25 0.67 18.97 -4.09
C ILE A 25 -0.57 18.95 -3.19
N PRO A 26 -1.46 17.94 -3.27
CA PRO A 26 -2.45 17.75 -2.23
C PRO A 26 -1.68 17.58 -0.92
N SER A 27 -1.71 18.59 -0.06
CA SER A 27 -1.40 18.39 1.35
C SER A 27 -2.45 17.41 1.85
N ASN A 28 -2.06 16.15 2.00
CA ASN A 28 -2.87 15.12 2.63
C ASN A 28 -3.01 15.48 4.12
N SER A 29 -3.82 16.48 4.44
CA SER A 29 -4.38 16.58 5.78
C SER A 29 -5.54 15.59 5.79
N LEU A 30 -5.34 14.43 6.41
CA LEU A 30 -6.49 13.68 6.90
C LEU A 30 -7.32 14.65 7.76
N ALA A 31 -8.62 14.72 7.49
CA ALA A 31 -9.50 15.59 8.25
C ALA A 31 -9.58 15.11 9.70
N GLN A 32 -9.47 16.03 10.64
CA GLN A 32 -9.77 15.75 12.05
C GLN A 32 -11.24 15.29 12.17
N THR A 33 -11.50 14.37 13.10
CA THR A 33 -12.85 13.85 13.32
C THR A 33 -13.66 14.90 14.06
N ILE A 34 -14.86 15.23 13.55
CA ILE A 34 -15.82 16.05 14.30
C ILE A 34 -16.40 15.17 15.41
N LEU A 35 -16.12 15.54 16.65
CA LEU A 35 -16.58 14.86 17.85
C LEU A 35 -17.99 15.35 18.22
N PHE A 36 -18.19 16.67 18.19
CA PHE A 36 -19.47 17.32 18.50
C PHE A 36 -19.59 18.60 17.68
N GLN A 37 -20.78 18.95 17.20
CA GLN A 37 -21.03 20.24 16.58
C GLN A 37 -22.48 20.69 16.74
N ASP A 38 -22.68 22.01 16.78
CA ASP A 38 -23.99 22.63 16.75
C ASP A 38 -23.87 24.06 16.22
N ASN A 39 -24.67 24.40 15.20
CA ASN A 39 -24.77 25.73 14.61
C ASN A 39 -26.16 26.35 14.80
N PHE A 40 -27.06 25.67 15.52
CA PHE A 40 -28.41 26.14 15.88
C PHE A 40 -29.31 26.67 14.76
N ASP A 41 -28.92 26.53 13.49
CA ASP A 41 -29.68 26.95 12.29
C ASP A 41 -31.02 26.21 12.17
N ASP A 42 -31.16 25.07 12.84
CA ASP A 42 -32.39 24.30 12.95
C ASP A 42 -33.33 24.77 14.07
N ALA A 43 -32.97 25.85 14.76
CA ALA A 43 -33.68 26.43 15.90
C ALA A 43 -33.82 25.46 17.10
N ASN A 44 -32.94 24.48 17.24
CA ASN A 44 -33.01 23.42 18.25
C ASN A 44 -31.79 23.44 19.17
N ALA A 45 -31.99 23.24 20.47
CA ALA A 45 -30.93 23.07 21.46
C ALA A 45 -31.12 21.82 22.34
N SER A 46 -31.90 20.83 21.88
CA SER A 46 -32.17 19.58 22.61
C SER A 46 -30.91 18.74 22.91
N GLY A 47 -29.81 18.99 22.17
CA GLY A 47 -28.50 18.42 22.46
C GLY A 47 -27.82 18.99 23.70
N TRP A 48 -28.38 20.01 24.36
CA TRP A 48 -27.73 20.74 25.45
C TRP A 48 -28.47 20.61 26.79
N GLY A 49 -27.72 20.40 27.86
CA GLY A 49 -28.19 20.39 29.25
C GLY A 49 -27.82 21.67 29.98
N VAL A 50 -28.81 22.29 30.64
CA VAL A 50 -28.64 23.51 31.43
C VAL A 50 -28.24 23.16 32.87
N ILE A 51 -27.18 23.80 33.37
CA ILE A 51 -26.70 23.67 34.74
C ILE A 51 -26.64 25.08 35.37
N GLY A 52 -27.63 25.39 36.21
CA GLY A 52 -27.80 26.69 36.83
C GLY A 52 -29.19 27.26 36.58
N LEU A 53 -29.27 28.57 36.33
CA LEU A 53 -30.53 29.26 36.10
C LEU A 53 -31.14 28.92 34.72
N PRO A 54 -32.46 28.72 34.60
CA PRO A 54 -33.11 28.48 33.32
C PRO A 54 -33.17 29.76 32.48
N GLY A 55 -33.44 29.62 31.17
CA GLY A 55 -33.62 30.76 30.26
C GLY A 55 -32.83 30.69 28.95
N TRP A 56 -32.11 29.60 28.72
CA TRP A 56 -31.42 29.37 27.46
C TRP A 56 -32.42 29.12 26.32
N SER A 57 -32.15 29.72 25.17
CA SER A 57 -33.01 29.62 23.99
C SER A 57 -32.20 29.79 22.72
N VAL A 58 -32.73 29.30 21.60
CA VAL A 58 -32.20 29.58 20.27
C VAL A 58 -32.98 30.73 19.66
N VAL A 59 -32.28 31.78 19.24
CA VAL A 59 -32.86 32.95 18.58
C VAL A 59 -31.96 33.31 17.40
N ASN A 60 -32.54 33.41 16.20
CA ASN A 60 -31.84 33.77 14.96
C ASN A 60 -30.60 32.91 14.64
N GLY A 61 -30.65 31.60 14.94
CA GLY A 61 -29.53 30.69 14.69
C GLY A 61 -28.43 30.76 15.76
N GLU A 62 -28.64 31.47 16.86
CA GLU A 62 -27.67 31.53 17.97
C GLU A 62 -28.31 31.02 19.26
N TYR A 63 -27.52 30.37 20.12
CA TYR A 63 -27.98 29.85 21.41
C TYR A 63 -27.43 30.69 22.55
N GLY A 64 -28.31 31.16 23.43
CA GLY A 64 -27.92 32.14 24.45
C GLY A 64 -28.97 32.36 25.52
N ILE A 65 -28.66 33.26 26.44
CA ILE A 65 -29.49 33.59 27.59
C ILE A 65 -29.33 35.07 27.97
N HIS A 66 -30.46 35.72 28.30
CA HIS A 66 -30.52 36.97 29.05
C HIS A 66 -30.68 36.65 30.54
N LEU A 67 -29.77 37.13 31.38
CA LEU A 67 -29.65 36.71 32.77
C LEU A 67 -29.75 37.89 33.75
N GLU A 68 -30.61 37.74 34.77
CA GLU A 68 -30.88 38.73 35.81
C GLU A 68 -30.88 38.12 37.22
N PRO A 69 -30.04 38.64 38.13
CA PRO A 69 -28.62 38.32 38.26
C PRO A 69 -28.33 36.81 38.43
N GLY A 70 -27.10 36.38 38.17
CA GLY A 70 -26.67 35.02 38.50
C GLY A 70 -25.61 34.45 37.57
N VAL A 71 -25.49 33.12 37.57
CA VAL A 71 -24.63 32.36 36.66
C VAL A 71 -25.41 31.16 36.14
N SER A 72 -25.29 30.89 34.85
CA SER A 72 -25.76 29.65 34.24
C SER A 72 -24.74 29.10 33.26
N ASN A 73 -24.73 27.78 33.13
CA ASN A 73 -23.95 27.08 32.11
C ASN A 73 -24.88 26.22 31.25
N SER A 74 -24.41 25.90 30.05
CA SER A 74 -25.01 24.90 29.18
C SER A 74 -23.89 24.01 28.63
N VAL A 75 -24.07 22.70 28.69
CA VAL A 75 -23.08 21.70 28.24
C VAL A 75 -23.76 20.67 27.34
N PRO A 76 -23.04 19.97 26.44
CA PRO A 76 -23.60 18.87 25.68
C PRO A 76 -24.25 17.80 26.58
N SER A 77 -25.35 17.21 26.12
CA SER A 77 -26.05 16.14 26.82
C SER A 77 -25.19 14.87 26.88
N ASP A 78 -25.37 14.05 27.92
CA ASP A 78 -24.52 12.86 28.17
C ASP A 78 -24.50 11.87 27.01
N ASN A 79 -25.60 11.76 26.25
CA ASN A 79 -25.70 10.88 25.09
C ASN A 79 -24.95 11.39 23.85
N LEU A 80 -24.51 12.65 23.85
CA LEU A 80 -23.79 13.28 22.75
C LEU A 80 -22.33 13.59 23.11
N TRP A 81 -21.86 13.15 24.28
CA TRP A 81 -20.50 13.42 24.77
C TRP A 81 -19.82 12.14 25.26
N ASP A 82 -18.69 11.79 24.66
CA ASP A 82 -17.85 10.70 25.16
C ASP A 82 -16.93 11.21 26.27
N GLN A 83 -16.96 10.55 27.43
CA GLN A 83 -16.11 10.90 28.58
C GLN A 83 -14.61 10.70 28.31
N ASN A 84 -14.24 9.99 27.24
CA ASN A 84 -12.85 9.81 26.82
C ASN A 84 -12.31 11.00 26.01
N TRP A 85 -13.15 11.97 25.61
CA TRP A 85 -12.70 13.18 24.92
C TRP A 85 -12.00 14.14 25.87
N ASN A 86 -10.72 13.88 26.10
CA ASN A 86 -9.85 14.64 27.02
C ASN A 86 -8.79 15.48 26.29
N GLN A 87 -8.74 15.36 24.97
CA GLN A 87 -7.85 16.09 24.07
C GLN A 87 -8.62 16.43 22.79
N TYR A 88 -8.75 17.71 22.47
CA TYR A 88 -9.58 18.17 21.37
C TYR A 88 -9.30 19.63 21.00
N ILE A 89 -9.84 20.04 19.85
CA ILE A 89 -9.99 21.44 19.47
C ILE A 89 -11.45 21.82 19.67
N PHE A 90 -11.73 22.84 20.48
CA PHE A 90 -13.06 23.42 20.69
C PHE A 90 -13.11 24.80 20.04
N GLN A 91 -14.00 24.96 19.06
CA GLN A 91 -14.27 26.21 18.35
C GLN A 91 -15.67 26.70 18.70
N VAL A 92 -15.83 28.01 18.87
CA VAL A 92 -17.11 28.65 19.19
C VAL A 92 -17.08 30.12 18.85
N ASP A 93 -18.21 30.60 18.34
CA ASP A 93 -18.48 32.02 18.17
C ASP A 93 -19.18 32.55 19.42
N LEU A 94 -18.72 33.70 19.92
CA LEU A 94 -19.25 34.33 21.12
C LEU A 94 -19.62 35.78 20.81
N ARG A 95 -20.87 36.16 21.09
CA ARG A 95 -21.37 37.52 20.92
C ARG A 95 -22.07 38.02 22.19
N GLY A 96 -21.53 39.10 22.77
CA GLY A 96 -22.18 39.81 23.87
C GLY A 96 -23.26 40.78 23.40
N VAL A 97 -24.36 40.92 24.13
CA VAL A 97 -25.40 41.95 23.88
C VAL A 97 -25.45 42.97 25.02
N SER A 98 -25.42 42.51 26.27
CA SER A 98 -25.44 43.37 27.46
C SER A 98 -24.54 42.84 28.58
N GLY A 99 -24.31 43.68 29.60
CA GLY A 99 -23.42 43.38 30.72
C GLY A 99 -21.93 43.40 30.34
N THR A 100 -21.07 43.20 31.35
CA THR A 100 -19.60 43.26 31.19
C THR A 100 -18.99 41.88 30.97
N ASP A 101 -19.46 40.88 31.70
CA ASP A 101 -18.81 39.58 31.76
C ASP A 101 -19.15 38.71 30.55
N LYS A 102 -18.15 38.01 29.99
CA LYS A 102 -18.28 37.07 28.86
C LYS A 102 -17.36 35.88 29.11
N ASN A 103 -17.90 34.66 29.14
CA ASN A 103 -17.17 33.51 29.66
C ASN A 103 -17.26 32.29 28.75
N LEU A 104 -16.18 31.51 28.71
CA LEU A 104 -16.14 30.18 28.13
C LEU A 104 -15.55 29.21 29.15
N VAL A 105 -16.06 27.98 29.15
CA VAL A 105 -15.54 26.91 30.01
C VAL A 105 -15.28 25.64 29.22
N PHE A 106 -14.29 24.87 29.65
CA PHE A 106 -13.95 23.57 29.07
C PHE A 106 -13.39 22.64 30.14
N HIS A 107 -13.42 21.33 29.89
CA HIS A 107 -13.31 20.31 30.94
C HIS A 107 -14.23 20.62 32.14
N PHE A 108 -15.46 21.02 31.84
CA PHE A 108 -16.49 21.30 32.82
C PHE A 108 -16.99 19.98 33.40
N ILE A 109 -16.72 19.77 34.68
CA ILE A 109 -17.25 18.65 35.47
C ILE A 109 -18.54 19.09 36.15
N ASP A 110 -18.45 20.21 36.88
CA ASP A 110 -19.54 20.84 37.60
C ASP A 110 -19.24 22.33 37.87
N ASN A 111 -20.10 23.00 38.64
CA ASN A 111 -19.95 24.42 38.99
C ASN A 111 -18.73 24.77 39.86
N SER A 112 -17.98 23.78 40.34
CA SER A 112 -16.82 23.94 41.21
C SER A 112 -15.50 23.56 40.53
N SER A 113 -15.55 22.82 39.42
CA SER A 113 -14.38 22.25 38.75
C SER A 113 -14.45 22.37 37.21
N PHE A 114 -13.65 23.28 36.64
CA PHE A 114 -13.60 23.59 35.19
C PHE A 114 -12.39 24.49 34.84
N TYR A 115 -11.95 24.49 33.57
CA TYR A 115 -11.14 25.61 33.04
C TYR A 115 -12.05 26.74 32.59
N SER A 116 -11.58 27.98 32.76
CA SER A 116 -12.34 29.18 32.48
C SER A 116 -11.52 30.21 31.73
N LEU A 117 -12.08 30.69 30.62
CA LEU A 117 -11.73 31.98 30.04
C LEU A 117 -12.77 32.99 30.53
N HIS A 118 -12.38 33.87 31.44
CA HIS A 118 -13.28 34.84 32.08
C HIS A 118 -12.92 36.25 31.61
N HIS A 119 -13.82 36.92 30.89
CA HIS A 119 -13.67 38.33 30.56
C HIS A 119 -14.39 39.19 31.59
N THR A 120 -13.68 40.14 32.20
CA THR A 120 -14.29 41.20 33.02
C THR A 120 -13.39 42.44 33.05
N GLY A 121 -13.98 43.64 33.17
CA GLY A 121 -13.22 44.89 33.25
C GLY A 121 -12.30 45.19 32.05
N GLY A 122 -12.52 44.57 30.89
CA GLY A 122 -11.67 44.70 29.69
C GLY A 122 -10.47 43.74 29.64
N TYR A 123 -10.39 42.81 30.58
CA TYR A 123 -9.31 41.83 30.68
C TYR A 123 -9.84 40.40 30.55
N LEU A 124 -9.03 39.55 29.91
CA LEU A 124 -9.19 38.09 29.90
C LEU A 124 -8.34 37.46 31.01
N TYR A 125 -9.01 36.70 31.85
CA TYR A 125 -8.40 35.87 32.89
C TYR A 125 -8.49 34.41 32.45
N PHE A 126 -7.35 33.72 32.42
CA PHE A 126 -7.31 32.28 32.18
C PHE A 126 -6.92 31.54 33.46
N ALA A 127 -7.83 30.71 33.94
CA ALA A 127 -7.69 29.99 35.19
C ALA A 127 -8.37 28.61 35.12
N LYS A 128 -8.02 27.75 36.07
CA LYS A 128 -8.83 26.58 36.43
C LYS A 128 -9.44 26.78 37.80
N TYR A 129 -10.61 26.20 37.99
CA TYR A 129 -11.28 26.06 39.27
C TYR A 129 -11.27 24.58 39.64
N ILE A 130 -10.90 24.25 40.88
CA ILE A 130 -11.00 22.90 41.42
C ILE A 130 -11.57 23.01 42.82
N ASN A 131 -12.74 22.41 43.05
CA ASN A 131 -13.47 22.53 44.31
C ASN A 131 -13.61 24.00 44.78
N ASN A 132 -13.97 24.90 43.86
CA ASN A 132 -14.08 26.36 44.04
C ASN A 132 -12.76 27.11 44.32
N SER A 133 -11.61 26.43 44.33
CA SER A 133 -10.31 27.09 44.43
C SER A 133 -9.83 27.53 43.05
N GLU A 134 -9.56 28.82 42.88
CA GLU A 134 -9.04 29.40 41.63
C GLU A 134 -7.52 29.21 41.53
N TYR A 135 -7.05 28.73 40.38
CA TYR A 135 -5.63 28.65 40.03
C TYR A 135 -5.42 29.38 38.70
N ARG A 136 -4.76 30.54 38.75
CA ARG A 136 -4.48 31.37 37.56
C ARG A 136 -3.20 30.91 36.88
N PHE A 137 -3.24 30.88 35.54
CA PHE A 137 -2.10 30.45 34.73
C PHE A 137 -1.19 31.58 34.29
N ALA A 138 -1.75 32.78 34.13
CA ALA A 138 -1.04 33.95 33.64
C ALA A 138 -1.62 35.24 34.24
N ASP A 139 -0.86 36.33 34.09
CA ASP A 139 -1.39 37.67 34.32
C ASP A 139 -2.55 37.94 33.34
N PRO A 140 -3.55 38.72 33.77
CA PRO A 140 -4.68 39.06 32.91
C PRO A 140 -4.24 39.78 31.63
N LEU A 141 -4.78 39.35 30.50
CA LEU A 141 -4.52 39.95 29.20
C LEU A 141 -5.53 41.07 28.94
N TYR A 142 -5.06 42.28 28.66
CA TYR A 142 -5.96 43.34 28.20
C TYR A 142 -6.49 43.00 26.81
N TYR A 143 -7.76 42.65 26.72
CA TYR A 143 -8.42 42.23 25.49
C TYR A 143 -9.93 42.50 25.65
N PRO A 144 -10.40 43.70 25.28
CA PRO A 144 -11.78 44.10 25.53
C PRO A 144 -12.76 43.39 24.59
N LEU A 145 -13.68 42.62 25.16
CA LEU A 145 -14.82 42.05 24.43
C LEU A 145 -15.99 43.04 24.44
N GLN A 146 -16.33 43.56 23.26
CA GLN A 146 -17.38 44.58 23.08
C GLN A 146 -18.73 43.92 22.79
N ASN A 147 -19.80 44.50 23.35
CA ASN A 147 -21.15 44.09 23.00
C ASN A 147 -21.45 44.45 21.53
N GLY A 148 -22.17 43.57 20.83
CA GLY A 148 -22.47 43.67 19.41
C GLY A 148 -21.41 43.06 18.48
N THR A 149 -20.25 42.67 19.00
CA THR A 149 -19.17 42.04 18.21
C THR A 149 -19.14 40.53 18.46
N THR A 150 -19.04 39.75 17.38
CA THR A 150 -18.80 38.31 17.44
C THR A 150 -17.29 38.05 17.46
N TYR A 151 -16.86 37.18 18.37
CA TYR A 151 -15.48 36.74 18.52
C TYR A 151 -15.38 35.24 18.24
N HIS A 152 -14.36 34.84 17.50
CA HIS A 152 -14.18 33.46 17.05
C HIS A 152 -13.08 32.80 17.87
N PHE A 153 -13.47 32.06 18.91
CA PHE A 153 -12.52 31.39 19.80
C PHE A 153 -12.17 29.99 19.31
N LYS A 154 -10.91 29.64 19.45
CA LYS A 154 -10.38 28.28 19.27
C LYS A 154 -9.55 27.90 20.49
N ILE A 155 -9.94 26.82 21.16
CA ILE A 155 -9.27 26.26 22.33
C ILE A 155 -8.69 24.90 21.94
N ILE A 156 -7.38 24.75 22.05
CA ILE A 156 -6.68 23.49 21.81
C ILE A 156 -6.31 22.90 23.16
N VAL A 157 -6.82 21.71 23.43
CA VAL A 157 -6.56 20.93 24.64
C VAL A 157 -5.72 19.73 24.25
N ASP A 158 -4.42 19.78 24.54
CA ASP A 158 -3.45 18.70 24.28
C ASP A 158 -2.78 18.25 25.58
N GLY A 159 -3.47 17.39 26.31
CA GLY A 159 -3.01 16.91 27.61
C GLY A 159 -2.90 18.06 28.61
N ASP A 160 -1.67 18.40 29.00
CA ASP A 160 -1.40 19.55 29.87
C ASP A 160 -1.08 20.84 29.10
N HIS A 161 -0.99 20.78 27.77
CA HIS A 161 -0.73 21.92 26.90
C HIS A 161 -2.06 22.53 26.42
N LEU A 162 -2.33 23.76 26.83
CA LEU A 162 -3.57 24.48 26.55
C LEU A 162 -3.27 25.73 25.73
N LYS A 163 -3.94 25.86 24.58
CA LYS A 163 -3.85 27.06 23.73
C LYS A 163 -5.22 27.68 23.54
N ILE A 164 -5.29 29.00 23.62
CA ILE A 164 -6.50 29.77 23.35
C ILE A 164 -6.16 30.78 22.27
N LEU A 165 -6.94 30.79 21.21
CA LEU A 165 -6.78 31.68 20.07
C LEU A 165 -8.10 32.41 19.79
N GLU A 166 -7.99 33.62 19.27
CA GLU A 166 -9.10 34.37 18.67
C GLU A 166 -8.71 34.73 17.24
N ASN A 167 -9.55 34.42 16.25
CA ASN A 167 -9.22 34.56 14.82
C ASN A 167 -7.84 33.97 14.46
N ASP A 168 -7.54 32.78 14.99
CA ASP A 168 -6.25 32.09 14.84
C ASP A 168 -5.02 32.85 15.37
N GLN A 169 -5.21 33.96 16.10
CA GLN A 169 -4.15 34.64 16.82
C GLN A 169 -4.06 34.09 18.25
N PRO A 170 -2.87 33.65 18.70
CA PRO A 170 -2.71 33.10 20.05
C PRO A 170 -2.89 34.19 21.12
N LEU A 171 -3.79 33.94 22.06
CA LEU A 171 -3.98 34.74 23.28
C LEU A 171 -3.25 34.13 24.47
N PHE A 172 -3.34 32.80 24.62
CA PHE A 172 -2.67 32.03 25.67
C PHE A 172 -2.07 30.75 25.07
N ASP A 173 -0.87 30.38 25.55
CA ASP A 173 -0.17 29.14 25.23
C ASP A 173 0.54 28.69 26.52
N ILE A 174 -0.06 27.71 27.22
CA ILE A 174 0.24 27.40 28.63
C ILE A 174 0.41 25.90 28.81
N HIS A 175 1.42 25.50 29.57
CA HIS A 175 1.48 24.16 30.16
C HIS A 175 0.94 24.19 31.59
N ASP A 176 -0.21 23.55 31.83
CA ASP A 176 -0.67 23.27 33.18
C ASP A 176 0.32 22.27 33.81
N SER A 177 1.33 22.79 34.49
CA SER A 177 2.41 21.98 35.11
C SER A 177 2.34 22.00 36.64
N SER A 178 1.45 22.80 37.24
CA SER A 178 1.37 23.00 38.70
C SER A 178 -0.05 22.83 39.26
N GLY A 179 -0.13 22.40 40.53
CA GLY A 179 -1.39 22.16 41.23
C GLY A 179 -2.17 20.92 40.77
N PRO A 180 -3.36 20.67 41.35
CA PRO A 180 -4.20 19.54 40.97
C PRO A 180 -4.69 19.68 39.52
N LYS A 181 -4.92 18.56 38.82
CA LYS A 181 -5.37 18.53 37.42
C LYS A 181 -6.87 18.26 37.32
N ILE A 182 -7.51 18.88 36.35
CA ILE A 182 -8.85 18.48 35.92
C ILE A 182 -8.66 17.38 34.87
N GLN A 183 -9.23 16.21 35.12
CA GLN A 183 -9.21 15.08 34.19
C GLN A 183 -10.58 14.95 33.53
N GLY A 184 -10.64 15.24 32.23
CA GLY A 184 -11.84 15.20 31.42
C GLY A 184 -12.89 16.24 31.75
N GLY A 185 -14.13 15.99 31.33
CA GLY A 185 -15.23 16.94 31.43
C GLY A 185 -15.61 17.54 30.08
N LYS A 186 -16.76 18.21 30.03
CA LYS A 186 -17.37 18.68 28.80
C LYS A 186 -16.84 20.05 28.37
N ILE A 187 -17.00 20.40 27.10
CA ILE A 187 -17.06 21.82 26.72
C ILE A 187 -18.31 22.45 27.33
N GLY A 188 -18.29 23.75 27.58
CA GLY A 188 -19.45 24.45 28.13
C GLY A 188 -19.52 25.92 27.76
N LEU A 189 -20.76 26.37 27.63
CA LEU A 189 -21.12 27.77 27.45
C LEU A 189 -21.47 28.33 28.83
N ARG A 190 -20.96 29.51 29.18
CA ARG A 190 -21.17 30.10 30.51
C ARG A 190 -21.55 31.56 30.41
N VAL A 191 -22.66 31.91 31.06
CA VAL A 191 -23.10 33.31 31.21
C VAL A 191 -23.19 33.64 32.68
N GLY A 192 -22.60 34.77 33.06
CA GLY A 192 -22.64 35.28 34.43
C GLY A 192 -22.81 36.79 34.42
N THR A 193 -23.52 37.33 35.41
CA THR A 193 -23.70 38.79 35.52
C THR A 193 -22.52 39.50 36.17
N GLY A 194 -21.73 38.80 36.97
CA GLY A 194 -20.66 39.43 37.74
C GLY A 194 -21.20 40.62 38.55
N ALA A 195 -20.51 41.76 38.48
CA ALA A 195 -20.91 43.00 39.14
C ALA A 195 -21.97 43.82 38.38
N VAL A 196 -22.27 43.50 37.11
CA VAL A 196 -23.18 44.28 36.25
C VAL A 196 -24.29 43.38 35.72
N SER A 197 -25.52 43.59 36.19
CA SER A 197 -26.73 42.89 35.74
C SER A 197 -27.68 43.86 35.02
N PRO A 198 -28.40 43.43 33.96
CA PRO A 198 -28.37 42.10 33.31
C PRO A 198 -27.11 41.84 32.45
N THR A 199 -26.89 40.56 32.12
CA THR A 199 -25.94 40.14 31.07
C THR A 199 -26.67 39.27 30.05
N GLU A 200 -26.37 39.50 28.78
CA GLU A 200 -26.90 38.72 27.66
C GLU A 200 -25.76 38.33 26.71
N VAL A 201 -25.66 37.04 26.40
CA VAL A 201 -24.60 36.44 25.56
C VAL A 201 -25.20 35.35 24.69
N TRP A 202 -24.77 35.31 23.44
CA TRP A 202 -25.17 34.35 22.42
C TRP A 202 -23.94 33.63 21.86
N PHE A 203 -24.11 32.35 21.53
CA PHE A 203 -23.07 31.48 21.01
C PHE A 203 -23.54 30.80 19.73
N ASP A 204 -22.61 30.54 18.82
CA ASP A 204 -22.88 29.90 17.54
C ASP A 204 -21.65 29.11 17.03
N ASN A 205 -21.82 28.32 15.96
CA ASN A 205 -20.78 27.60 15.24
C ASN A 205 -19.87 26.77 16.17
N ILE A 206 -20.49 26.05 17.12
CA ILE A 206 -19.76 25.16 18.03
C ILE A 206 -19.26 23.97 17.23
N VAL A 207 -17.95 23.74 17.27
CA VAL A 207 -17.34 22.54 16.69
C VAL A 207 -16.24 22.02 17.61
N VAL A 208 -16.31 20.75 17.95
CA VAL A 208 -15.28 20.01 18.68
C VAL A 208 -14.66 18.98 17.76
N LYS A 209 -13.33 19.01 17.60
CA LYS A 209 -12.58 18.10 16.72
C LYS A 209 -11.52 17.33 17.49
N SER A 210 -11.18 16.13 17.03
CA SER A 210 -9.98 15.43 17.51
C SER A 210 -8.71 16.23 17.19
N LEU A 211 -7.65 16.06 17.99
CA LEU A 211 -6.34 16.66 17.67
C LEU A 211 -5.72 16.04 16.43
N GLU A 212 -5.71 14.70 16.40
CA GLU A 212 -5.14 13.91 15.31
C GLU A 212 -6.25 13.38 14.39
N PRO A 213 -5.93 13.17 13.10
CA PRO A 213 -6.83 12.44 12.21
C PRO A 213 -7.05 10.99 12.68
N PRO A 214 -8.20 10.38 12.33
CA PRO A 214 -8.43 8.98 12.66
C PRO A 214 -7.40 8.11 11.93
N LEU A 215 -6.90 7.08 12.63
CA LEU A 215 -6.05 6.06 12.02
C LEU A 215 -6.83 5.36 10.90
N PRO A 216 -6.22 5.08 9.73
CA PRO A 216 -6.93 4.46 8.63
C PRO A 216 -7.44 3.07 9.03
N SER A 217 -8.72 2.80 8.72
CA SER A 217 -9.37 1.51 8.98
C SER A 217 -10.35 1.21 7.85
N LEU A 218 -10.16 0.06 7.20
CA LEU A 218 -10.90 -0.37 6.02
C LEU A 218 -11.80 -1.56 6.36
N ASN A 219 -13.02 -1.57 5.81
CA ASN A 219 -13.97 -2.67 5.98
C ASN A 219 -13.68 -3.81 4.98
N VAL A 220 -12.53 -4.47 5.15
CA VAL A 220 -12.12 -5.60 4.31
C VAL A 220 -12.86 -6.86 4.75
N PRO A 221 -13.51 -7.60 3.83
CA PRO A 221 -14.13 -8.88 4.16
C PRO A 221 -13.10 -9.83 4.78
N ASP A 222 -13.47 -10.52 5.86
CA ASP A 222 -12.63 -11.54 6.50
C ASP A 222 -13.04 -12.92 5.96
N LEU A 223 -12.28 -13.45 5.01
CA LEU A 223 -12.48 -14.77 4.43
C LEU A 223 -11.44 -15.74 4.98
N LYS A 224 -11.85 -16.95 5.33
CA LYS A 224 -10.93 -18.01 5.78
C LYS A 224 -10.74 -19.06 4.71
N GLN A 225 -9.50 -19.51 4.51
CA GLN A 225 -9.19 -20.55 3.53
C GLN A 225 -9.79 -21.91 3.92
N TYR A 226 -10.08 -22.12 5.21
CA TYR A 226 -10.72 -23.31 5.77
C TYR A 226 -12.26 -23.26 5.80
N ASP A 227 -12.88 -22.16 5.35
CA ASP A 227 -14.34 -22.04 5.32
C ASP A 227 -14.97 -22.77 4.13
N THR A 228 -16.16 -23.33 4.36
CA THR A 228 -17.01 -23.84 3.27
C THR A 228 -17.56 -22.68 2.41
N PRO A 229 -17.74 -22.86 1.09
CA PRO A 229 -17.68 -24.12 0.35
C PRO A 229 -16.31 -24.52 -0.23
N TRP A 230 -15.30 -23.65 -0.20
CA TRP A 230 -14.07 -23.83 -0.98
C TRP A 230 -12.96 -24.61 -0.28
N ASN A 231 -13.04 -24.79 1.04
CA ASN A 231 -11.95 -25.37 1.84
C ASN A 231 -11.41 -26.72 1.32
N ASN A 232 -12.28 -27.55 0.74
CA ASN A 232 -11.94 -28.88 0.20
C ASN A 232 -11.60 -28.88 -1.30
N ASP A 233 -11.74 -27.73 -1.98
CA ASP A 233 -11.39 -27.64 -3.40
C ASP A 233 -9.88 -27.77 -3.57
N VAL A 234 -9.48 -28.33 -4.71
CA VAL A 234 -8.07 -28.46 -5.07
C VAL A 234 -7.49 -27.05 -5.26
N TYR A 235 -6.35 -26.75 -4.66
CA TYR A 235 -5.61 -25.51 -4.88
C TYR A 235 -4.70 -25.66 -6.11
N ASP A 236 -4.80 -24.76 -7.08
CA ASP A 236 -3.99 -24.81 -8.31
C ASP A 236 -4.06 -26.22 -8.96
N HIS A 237 -2.93 -26.91 -9.07
CA HIS A 237 -2.79 -28.25 -9.57
C HIS A 237 -2.13 -29.12 -8.49
N ALA A 238 -2.42 -28.84 -7.22
CA ALA A 238 -1.77 -29.45 -6.07
C ALA A 238 -1.85 -30.97 -6.03
N ASN A 239 -2.82 -31.58 -6.72
CA ASN A 239 -2.84 -33.03 -6.96
C ASN A 239 -1.55 -33.58 -7.59
N ASN A 240 -0.77 -32.74 -8.29
CA ASN A 240 0.48 -33.11 -8.94
C ASN A 240 1.69 -33.09 -7.99
N TRP A 241 1.60 -32.36 -6.87
CA TRP A 241 2.76 -32.07 -6.01
C TRP A 241 2.50 -32.21 -4.50
N SER A 242 1.25 -32.45 -4.06
CA SER A 242 0.86 -32.63 -2.67
C SER A 242 -0.14 -33.79 -2.49
N LEU A 243 -0.01 -34.51 -1.37
CA LEU A 243 -0.96 -35.54 -0.96
C LEU A 243 -2.24 -34.96 -0.34
N ASN A 244 -2.21 -33.70 0.10
CA ASN A 244 -3.36 -32.99 0.67
C ASN A 244 -3.55 -31.67 -0.10
N PRO A 245 -4.22 -31.70 -1.25
CA PRO A 245 -4.09 -30.67 -2.28
C PRO A 245 -5.08 -29.50 -2.12
N THR A 246 -5.54 -29.19 -0.90
CA THR A 246 -6.73 -28.35 -0.71
C THR A 246 -6.43 -26.85 -0.51
N ILE A 247 -7.40 -25.98 -0.83
CA ILE A 247 -7.34 -24.54 -0.53
C ILE A 247 -7.12 -24.29 0.96
N GLU A 248 -7.73 -25.09 1.84
CA GLU A 248 -7.52 -25.00 3.29
C GLU A 248 -6.03 -25.03 3.69
N ARG A 249 -5.19 -25.75 2.94
CA ARG A 249 -3.78 -25.96 3.31
C ARG A 249 -2.81 -25.02 2.61
N TRP A 250 -3.14 -24.56 1.41
CA TRP A 250 -2.21 -23.84 0.53
C TRP A 250 -2.74 -22.48 0.04
N GLY A 251 -3.97 -22.13 0.43
CA GLY A 251 -4.75 -21.05 -0.18
C GLY A 251 -4.58 -19.67 0.46
N CYS A 252 -3.58 -19.42 1.32
CA CYS A 252 -3.44 -18.15 2.04
C CYS A 252 -3.27 -16.95 1.09
N ALA A 253 -2.42 -17.07 0.06
CA ALA A 253 -2.23 -16.04 -0.96
C ALA A 253 -3.52 -15.78 -1.77
N LEU A 254 -4.16 -16.85 -2.23
CA LEU A 254 -5.41 -16.83 -3.00
C LEU A 254 -6.57 -16.18 -2.22
N THR A 255 -6.72 -16.56 -0.95
CA THR A 255 -7.77 -16.06 -0.07
C THR A 255 -7.52 -14.60 0.29
N SER A 256 -6.24 -14.21 0.50
CA SER A 256 -5.84 -12.82 0.67
C SER A 256 -6.16 -11.97 -0.56
N ALA A 257 -5.86 -12.46 -1.77
CA ALA A 257 -6.24 -11.79 -3.01
C ALA A 257 -7.76 -11.65 -3.13
N SER A 258 -8.52 -12.68 -2.80
CA SER A 258 -9.99 -12.68 -2.80
C SER A 258 -10.58 -11.59 -1.87
N MET A 259 -10.02 -11.43 -0.66
CA MET A 259 -10.42 -10.37 0.27
C MET A 259 -10.21 -8.96 -0.30
N VAL A 260 -9.03 -8.72 -0.89
CA VAL A 260 -8.69 -7.42 -1.51
C VAL A 260 -9.56 -7.13 -2.74
N LEU A 261 -9.78 -8.13 -3.59
CA LEU A 261 -10.63 -8.00 -4.78
C LEU A 261 -12.07 -7.66 -4.40
N LYS A 262 -12.65 -8.36 -3.42
CA LYS A 262 -14.00 -8.08 -2.91
C LYS A 262 -14.12 -6.70 -2.28
N PHE A 263 -13.10 -6.25 -1.55
CA PHE A 263 -13.06 -4.88 -1.02
C PHE A 263 -13.18 -3.84 -2.14
N HIS A 264 -12.56 -4.10 -3.29
CA HIS A 264 -12.67 -3.29 -4.50
C HIS A 264 -13.88 -3.66 -5.39
N GLY A 265 -14.93 -4.27 -4.84
CA GLY A 265 -16.19 -4.49 -5.55
C GLY A 265 -16.25 -5.74 -6.44
N HIS A 266 -15.16 -6.51 -6.59
CA HIS A 266 -15.18 -7.80 -7.29
C HIS A 266 -15.85 -8.88 -6.43
N SER A 267 -17.15 -8.71 -6.17
CA SER A 267 -17.93 -9.48 -5.19
C SER A 267 -17.97 -11.00 -5.45
N LEU A 268 -17.77 -11.44 -6.69
CA LEU A 268 -17.75 -12.84 -7.11
C LEU A 268 -16.36 -13.50 -6.99
N ALA A 269 -15.31 -12.75 -6.65
CA ALA A 269 -13.96 -13.29 -6.44
C ALA A 269 -13.86 -13.99 -5.07
N ASN A 270 -14.63 -15.05 -4.86
CA ASN A 270 -14.43 -15.99 -3.76
C ASN A 270 -13.20 -16.88 -4.04
N PRO A 271 -12.59 -17.50 -3.02
CA PRO A 271 -11.40 -18.33 -3.20
C PRO A 271 -11.57 -19.44 -4.24
N ASP A 272 -12.69 -20.18 -4.23
CA ASP A 272 -13.03 -21.18 -5.25
C ASP A 272 -13.08 -20.59 -6.66
N THR A 273 -13.82 -19.50 -6.83
CA THR A 273 -14.10 -18.90 -8.14
C THR A 273 -12.82 -18.31 -8.74
N LEU A 274 -12.01 -17.64 -7.93
CA LEU A 274 -10.73 -17.09 -8.36
C LEU A 274 -9.74 -18.23 -8.69
N ASN A 275 -9.67 -19.28 -7.86
CA ASN A 275 -8.81 -20.43 -8.09
C ASN A 275 -9.16 -21.16 -9.38
N ASN A 276 -10.44 -21.50 -9.58
CA ASN A 276 -10.95 -22.17 -10.77
C ASN A 276 -10.64 -21.37 -12.05
N TRP A 277 -10.71 -20.03 -11.97
CA TRP A 277 -10.34 -19.19 -13.11
C TRP A 277 -8.83 -19.24 -13.37
N LEU A 278 -8.00 -19.11 -12.33
CA LEU A 278 -6.54 -19.12 -12.42
C LEU A 278 -5.99 -20.45 -12.93
N GLU A 279 -6.54 -21.58 -12.47
CA GLU A 279 -6.12 -22.93 -12.89
C GLU A 279 -6.15 -23.13 -14.40
N ILE A 280 -7.18 -22.62 -15.06
CA ILE A 280 -7.33 -22.77 -16.52
C ILE A 280 -6.53 -21.72 -17.29
N GLN A 281 -5.92 -20.75 -16.62
CA GLN A 281 -5.10 -19.74 -17.27
C GLN A 281 -3.65 -20.23 -17.45
N PRO A 282 -3.01 -19.92 -18.59
CA PRO A 282 -1.60 -20.26 -18.81
C PRO A 282 -0.65 -19.55 -17.82
N ASP A 283 -1.05 -18.42 -17.27
CA ASP A 283 -0.28 -17.58 -16.34
C ASP A 283 -0.82 -17.59 -14.91
N GLY A 284 -1.85 -18.37 -14.57
CA GLY A 284 -2.54 -18.24 -13.27
C GLY A 284 -1.66 -18.53 -12.05
N TYR A 285 -0.82 -19.57 -12.17
CA TYR A 285 0.14 -19.98 -11.16
C TYR A 285 1.53 -20.17 -11.78
N LEU A 286 2.57 -19.90 -10.98
CA LEU A 286 3.95 -20.12 -11.35
C LEU A 286 4.38 -21.50 -10.88
N ARG A 287 4.76 -22.35 -11.85
CA ARG A 287 5.22 -23.73 -11.61
C ARG A 287 4.29 -24.53 -10.70
N ASN A 288 4.74 -24.85 -9.49
CA ASN A 288 4.09 -25.75 -8.55
C ASN A 288 3.28 -24.96 -7.51
N GLY A 289 2.41 -24.06 -7.97
CA GLY A 289 1.37 -23.44 -7.13
C GLY A 289 1.64 -22.04 -6.58
N LEU A 290 2.73 -21.37 -6.91
CA LEU A 290 2.93 -19.98 -6.48
C LEU A 290 1.95 -19.06 -7.22
N LEU A 291 1.15 -18.26 -6.50
CA LEU A 291 0.14 -17.40 -7.10
C LEU A 291 0.77 -16.34 -8.01
N ASN A 292 0.32 -16.25 -9.26
CA ASN A 292 0.74 -15.14 -10.12
C ASN A 292 -0.11 -13.89 -9.85
N TRP A 293 0.41 -12.97 -9.05
CA TRP A 293 -0.25 -11.71 -8.71
C TRP A 293 -0.65 -10.85 -9.93
N LEU A 294 0.05 -11.00 -11.06
CA LEU A 294 -0.27 -10.30 -12.30
C LEU A 294 -1.47 -10.94 -13.03
N ALA A 295 -1.64 -12.26 -12.94
CA ALA A 295 -2.82 -12.93 -13.47
C ALA A 295 -4.10 -12.51 -12.71
N VAL A 296 -3.98 -12.24 -11.40
CA VAL A 296 -5.08 -11.64 -10.62
C VAL A 296 -5.40 -10.21 -11.10
N SER A 297 -4.39 -9.40 -11.47
CA SER A 297 -4.63 -8.09 -12.09
C SER A 297 -5.41 -8.26 -13.42
N ARG A 298 -5.01 -9.23 -14.23
CA ARG A 298 -5.69 -9.60 -15.50
C ARG A 298 -7.13 -10.06 -15.27
N TYR A 299 -7.40 -10.83 -14.20
CA TYR A 299 -8.76 -11.19 -13.80
C TYR A 299 -9.63 -9.95 -13.59
N THR A 300 -9.14 -8.96 -12.83
CA THR A 300 -9.91 -7.74 -12.55
C THR A 300 -10.17 -6.91 -13.80
N ARG A 301 -9.23 -6.92 -14.76
CA ARG A 301 -9.41 -6.27 -16.07
C ARG A 301 -10.52 -6.88 -16.91
N LEU A 302 -10.60 -8.21 -16.92
CA LEU A 302 -11.63 -8.94 -17.67
C LEU A 302 -13.02 -8.82 -17.02
N ASN A 303 -13.07 -8.44 -15.74
CA ASN A 303 -14.29 -8.25 -14.97
C ASN A 303 -14.51 -6.76 -14.57
N ASP A 304 -13.87 -5.84 -15.29
CA ASP A 304 -13.93 -4.39 -15.03
C ASP A 304 -15.34 -3.84 -15.26
N ASN A 305 -15.84 -3.09 -14.28
CA ASN A 305 -17.07 -2.31 -14.40
C ASN A 305 -17.02 -1.10 -13.43
N PRO A 306 -18.01 -0.18 -13.45
CA PRO A 306 -17.99 1.02 -12.61
C PRO A 306 -17.88 0.77 -11.10
N GLU A 307 -18.31 -0.39 -10.61
CA GLU A 307 -18.28 -0.77 -9.19
C GLU A 307 -17.08 -1.66 -8.84
N SER A 308 -16.48 -2.34 -9.83
CA SER A 308 -15.32 -3.21 -9.66
C SER A 308 -14.21 -2.86 -10.67
N PRO A 309 -13.33 -1.90 -10.34
CA PRO A 309 -12.32 -1.41 -11.27
C PRO A 309 -11.20 -2.43 -11.48
N THR A 310 -10.51 -2.29 -12.59
CA THR A 310 -9.23 -2.95 -12.87
C THR A 310 -8.23 -2.58 -11.79
N LEU A 311 -7.50 -3.57 -11.28
CA LEU A 311 -6.51 -3.40 -10.22
C LEU A 311 -5.12 -3.77 -10.75
N LEU A 312 -4.17 -2.84 -10.63
CA LEU A 312 -2.76 -3.05 -10.95
C LEU A 312 -2.01 -3.54 -9.72
N TYR A 313 -1.42 -4.73 -9.79
CA TYR A 313 -0.53 -5.22 -8.76
C TYR A 313 0.78 -4.43 -8.69
N ARG A 314 1.24 -4.14 -7.48
CA ARG A 314 2.56 -3.59 -7.17
C ARG A 314 3.13 -4.28 -5.93
N ARG A 315 4.40 -4.68 -6.02
CA ARG A 315 5.18 -5.09 -4.85
C ARG A 315 5.88 -3.87 -4.26
N LEU A 316 5.75 -3.66 -2.96
CA LEU A 316 6.40 -2.57 -2.23
C LEU A 316 7.34 -3.13 -1.16
N ALA A 317 8.36 -2.35 -0.81
CA ALA A 317 9.27 -2.67 0.28
C ALA A 317 8.54 -2.74 1.63
N PRO A 318 8.95 -3.64 2.54
CA PRO A 318 8.27 -3.86 3.81
C PRO A 318 8.54 -2.71 4.80
N SER A 319 7.70 -1.67 4.78
CA SER A 319 7.81 -0.55 5.71
C SER A 319 6.47 -0.05 6.17
N SER A 320 6.38 0.33 7.45
CA SER A 320 5.16 0.91 8.02
C SER A 320 4.71 2.16 7.27
N ALA A 321 5.64 2.96 6.74
CA ALA A 321 5.32 4.12 5.92
C ALA A 321 4.58 3.73 4.64
N ASN A 322 5.07 2.71 3.91
CA ASN A 322 4.38 2.20 2.73
C ASN A 322 3.00 1.62 3.10
N LEU A 323 2.91 0.85 4.19
CA LEU A 323 1.66 0.23 4.59
C LEU A 323 0.59 1.26 5.00
N ILE A 324 0.96 2.26 5.80
CA ILE A 324 0.07 3.37 6.17
C ILE A 324 -0.37 4.15 4.93
N ASN A 325 0.54 4.35 3.97
CA ASN A 325 0.28 5.02 2.71
C ASN A 325 -0.73 4.27 1.83
N GLU A 326 -0.72 2.93 1.85
CA GLU A 326 -1.73 2.08 1.21
C GLU A 326 -3.09 2.18 1.91
N LEU A 327 -3.11 1.98 3.23
CA LEU A 327 -4.35 2.02 4.02
C LEU A 327 -5.05 3.38 3.93
N THR A 328 -4.28 4.47 3.98
CA THR A 328 -4.78 5.85 3.83
C THR A 328 -5.43 6.09 2.46
N ARG A 329 -5.01 5.37 1.41
CA ARG A 329 -5.61 5.46 0.07
C ARG A 329 -6.67 4.40 -0.19
N SER A 330 -7.23 3.81 0.87
CA SER A 330 -8.24 2.76 0.76
C SER A 330 -7.75 1.59 -0.10
N ARG A 331 -6.52 1.15 0.14
CA ARG A 331 -5.96 -0.06 -0.47
C ARG A 331 -5.53 -1.02 0.63
N PRO A 332 -6.33 -2.04 0.93
CA PRO A 332 -5.89 -3.09 1.83
C PRO A 332 -4.70 -3.81 1.20
N ALA A 333 -3.69 -4.07 2.01
CA ALA A 333 -2.41 -4.55 1.54
C ALA A 333 -2.21 -6.01 1.96
N ILE A 334 -1.75 -6.85 1.05
CA ILE A 334 -1.38 -8.24 1.34
C ILE A 334 0.04 -8.21 1.88
N LEU A 335 0.24 -8.68 3.10
CA LEU A 335 1.55 -8.79 3.73
C LEU A 335 2.07 -10.20 3.57
N GLU A 336 3.30 -10.32 3.13
CA GLU A 336 4.02 -11.58 3.02
C GLU A 336 4.76 -11.86 4.33
N GLU A 337 4.40 -12.98 4.96
CA GLU A 337 5.11 -13.58 6.08
C GLU A 337 5.87 -14.81 5.58
N PRO A 338 6.88 -15.32 6.32
CA PRO A 338 7.55 -16.57 5.95
C PRO A 338 6.54 -17.72 5.72
N GLY A 339 6.34 -18.06 4.44
CA GLY A 339 5.42 -19.10 3.98
C GLY A 339 3.92 -18.83 4.17
N HIS A 340 3.51 -17.59 4.50
CA HIS A 340 2.12 -17.24 4.77
C HIS A 340 1.76 -15.84 4.25
N PHE A 341 0.47 -15.58 4.04
CA PHE A 341 -0.02 -14.27 3.60
C PHE A 341 -1.21 -13.82 4.44
N VAL A 342 -1.21 -12.55 4.83
CA VAL A 342 -2.31 -11.91 5.59
C VAL A 342 -2.70 -10.58 4.96
N VAL A 343 -3.90 -10.07 5.22
CA VAL A 343 -4.36 -8.78 4.68
C VAL A 343 -4.40 -7.73 5.77
N ALA A 344 -3.59 -6.69 5.65
CA ALA A 344 -3.67 -5.52 6.50
C ALA A 344 -4.86 -4.65 6.12
N LYS A 345 -5.66 -4.28 7.14
CA LYS A 345 -6.90 -3.51 6.98
C LYS A 345 -6.98 -2.26 7.83
N SER A 346 -6.15 -2.11 8.87
CA SER A 346 -6.16 -0.91 9.70
C SER A 346 -4.82 -0.62 10.34
N GLN A 347 -4.58 0.66 10.66
CA GLN A 347 -3.50 1.08 11.53
C GLN A 347 -3.98 1.10 12.98
N LEU A 348 -3.19 0.54 13.89
CA LEU A 348 -3.42 0.56 15.33
C LEU A 348 -2.26 1.30 16.02
N SER A 349 -2.42 1.63 17.30
CA SER A 349 -1.31 2.15 18.09
C SER A 349 -0.21 1.08 18.20
N GLY A 350 0.90 1.28 17.49
CA GLY A 350 2.07 0.39 17.51
C GLY A 350 1.94 -0.93 16.73
N SER A 351 0.86 -1.13 15.96
CA SER A 351 0.66 -2.35 15.14
C SER A 351 -0.33 -2.08 13.99
N PHE A 352 -0.78 -3.15 13.32
CA PHE A 352 -1.78 -3.12 12.26
C PHE A 352 -2.84 -4.19 12.53
N GLY A 353 -4.10 -3.86 12.25
CA GLY A 353 -5.18 -4.85 12.20
C GLY A 353 -5.09 -5.64 10.90
N ILE A 354 -5.26 -6.95 10.99
CA ILE A 354 -5.17 -7.87 9.86
C ILE A 354 -6.41 -8.76 9.77
N ASN A 355 -6.68 -9.28 8.57
CA ASN A 355 -7.46 -10.48 8.35
C ASN A 355 -6.47 -11.59 7.96
N ASP A 356 -6.44 -12.66 8.74
CA ASP A 356 -5.59 -13.83 8.50
C ASP A 356 -6.44 -14.96 7.88
N PRO A 357 -6.14 -15.41 6.65
CA PRO A 357 -6.85 -16.51 5.98
C PRO A 357 -6.84 -17.85 6.75
N ALA A 358 -5.75 -18.14 7.46
CA ALA A 358 -5.53 -19.44 8.10
C ALA A 358 -5.87 -19.45 9.60
N HIS A 359 -6.03 -18.28 10.22
CA HIS A 359 -6.29 -18.16 11.66
C HIS A 359 -7.39 -17.15 11.98
N SER A 360 -8.34 -17.51 12.85
CA SER A 360 -9.37 -16.58 13.33
C SER A 360 -8.95 -15.75 14.54
N ASP A 361 -7.97 -16.25 15.31
CA ASP A 361 -7.50 -15.64 16.56
C ASP A 361 -6.36 -14.63 16.34
N ARG A 362 -5.80 -14.55 15.14
CA ARG A 362 -4.75 -13.59 14.76
C ARG A 362 -5.34 -12.37 14.06
N THR A 363 -5.85 -11.43 14.84
CA THR A 363 -6.49 -10.22 14.31
C THR A 363 -5.55 -9.03 14.16
N THR A 364 -4.30 -9.15 14.62
CA THR A 364 -3.29 -8.08 14.57
C THR A 364 -1.94 -8.61 14.12
N LEU A 365 -1.15 -7.76 13.46
CA LEU A 365 0.19 -8.09 12.99
C LEU A 365 1.18 -8.35 14.13
N SER A 366 0.84 -7.98 15.36
CA SER A 366 1.62 -8.34 16.55
C SER A 366 1.77 -9.86 16.73
N SER A 367 0.83 -10.67 16.23
CA SER A 367 0.94 -12.13 16.20
C SER A 367 2.13 -12.63 15.36
N TYR A 368 2.65 -11.77 14.49
CA TYR A 368 3.81 -11.98 13.62
C TYR A 368 4.99 -11.08 14.02
N GLY A 369 5.01 -10.58 15.26
CA GLY A 369 6.08 -9.71 15.74
C GLY A 369 6.15 -8.35 15.05
N ASN A 370 5.08 -7.91 14.37
CA ASN A 370 5.05 -6.68 13.56
C ASN A 370 6.09 -6.65 12.41
N SER A 371 6.55 -7.80 11.94
CA SER A 371 7.40 -7.94 10.75
C SER A 371 6.62 -8.49 9.56
N TYR A 372 7.14 -8.28 8.35
CA TYR A 372 6.71 -8.85 7.06
C TYR A 372 7.85 -8.68 6.06
N SER A 373 7.94 -9.52 5.01
CA SER A 373 8.99 -9.46 3.99
C SER A 373 8.64 -8.56 2.80
N ALA A 374 7.35 -8.37 2.52
CA ALA A 374 6.88 -7.52 1.43
C ALA A 374 5.43 -7.08 1.61
N ILE A 375 5.05 -6.09 0.80
CA ILE A 375 3.66 -5.64 0.66
C ILE A 375 3.23 -5.86 -0.80
N GLY A 376 2.19 -6.67 -1.01
CA GLY A 376 1.42 -6.74 -2.23
C GLY A 376 0.27 -5.72 -2.20
N SER A 377 0.25 -4.80 -3.15
CA SER A 377 -0.78 -3.78 -3.28
C SER A 377 -1.51 -3.91 -4.62
N TYR A 378 -2.83 -3.75 -4.58
CA TYR A 378 -3.67 -3.63 -5.76
C TYR A 378 -4.18 -2.20 -5.89
N GLN A 379 -3.66 -1.48 -6.89
CA GLN A 379 -4.04 -0.09 -7.15
C GLN A 379 -5.16 -0.04 -8.20
N PRO A 380 -6.35 0.53 -7.88
CA PRO A 380 -7.36 0.82 -8.88
C PRO A 380 -6.80 1.67 -10.02
N THR A 381 -7.03 1.22 -11.25
CA THR A 381 -6.60 1.89 -12.48
C THR A 381 -7.59 1.57 -13.60
N HIS A 382 -7.55 2.35 -14.68
CA HIS A 382 -8.17 1.98 -15.95
C HIS A 382 -7.14 2.04 -17.09
N THR A 383 -5.85 2.01 -16.73
CA THR A 383 -4.74 2.27 -17.65
C THR A 383 -3.82 1.04 -17.77
N ASP A 384 -2.51 1.25 -17.82
CA ASP A 384 -1.51 0.33 -18.32
C ASP A 384 -1.21 -0.82 -17.33
N LEU A 385 -1.54 -2.05 -17.73
CA LEU A 385 -1.21 -3.30 -17.02
C LEU A 385 0.06 -4.00 -17.54
N SER A 386 0.85 -3.34 -18.39
CA SER A 386 2.06 -3.95 -18.94
C SER A 386 3.07 -4.27 -17.86
N TYR A 387 3.73 -5.40 -18.02
CA TYR A 387 4.62 -5.95 -17.01
C TYR A 387 5.60 -6.95 -17.64
N ILE A 388 6.83 -6.97 -17.16
CA ILE A 388 7.76 -8.09 -17.36
C ILE A 388 7.84 -8.85 -16.04
N LEU A 389 7.41 -10.11 -16.04
CA LEU A 389 7.67 -11.06 -14.97
C LEU A 389 8.58 -12.16 -15.50
N LEU A 390 9.72 -12.36 -14.83
CA LEU A 390 10.63 -13.47 -15.09
C LEU A 390 10.72 -14.31 -13.81
N ALA A 391 10.62 -15.63 -13.96
CA ALA A 391 10.79 -16.59 -12.89
C ALA A 391 11.87 -17.61 -13.27
N ILE A 392 12.80 -17.87 -12.36
CA ILE A 392 13.91 -18.79 -12.59
C ILE A 392 14.25 -19.58 -11.32
N ASN A 393 14.97 -20.69 -11.49
CA ASN A 393 15.42 -21.52 -10.38
C ASN A 393 16.22 -20.73 -9.34
N PRO A 394 16.15 -21.11 -8.05
CA PRO A 394 16.90 -20.45 -6.99
C PRO A 394 18.41 -20.65 -7.21
N GLY A 395 19.21 -19.66 -6.81
CA GLY A 395 20.66 -19.66 -7.03
C GLY A 395 21.11 -19.30 -8.45
N VAL A 396 20.16 -18.99 -9.35
CA VAL A 396 20.43 -18.41 -10.67
C VAL A 396 20.15 -16.90 -10.65
N ASN A 397 21.09 -16.12 -11.18
CA ASN A 397 21.02 -14.67 -11.23
C ASN A 397 20.45 -14.19 -12.57
N LEU A 398 19.56 -13.21 -12.50
CA LEU A 398 19.02 -12.46 -13.63
C LEU A 398 19.54 -11.02 -13.58
N ALA A 399 20.04 -10.53 -14.71
CA ALA A 399 20.26 -9.11 -14.94
C ALA A 399 19.51 -8.70 -16.20
N VAL A 400 18.75 -7.60 -16.14
CA VAL A 400 17.92 -7.11 -17.25
C VAL A 400 18.46 -5.76 -17.67
N PHE A 401 18.62 -5.54 -18.97
CA PHE A 401 19.20 -4.32 -19.53
C PHE A 401 18.26 -3.70 -20.55
N ASP A 402 18.23 -2.38 -20.60
CA ASP A 402 17.56 -1.62 -21.67
C ASP A 402 18.34 -1.67 -22.99
N THR A 403 17.84 -0.98 -24.02
CA THR A 403 18.49 -0.89 -25.33
C THR A 403 19.84 -0.18 -25.30
N ASP A 404 20.08 0.66 -24.30
CA ASP A 404 21.30 1.44 -24.11
C ASP A 404 22.32 0.71 -23.22
N GLN A 405 22.02 -0.56 -22.85
CA GLN A 405 22.82 -1.41 -21.96
C GLN A 405 22.89 -0.93 -20.51
N ASN A 406 21.94 -0.10 -20.08
CA ASN A 406 21.79 0.21 -18.66
C ASN A 406 21.02 -0.91 -17.97
N GLU A 407 21.53 -1.35 -16.82
CA GLU A 407 20.85 -2.35 -16.01
C GLU A 407 19.58 -1.75 -15.39
N ILE A 408 18.47 -2.47 -15.55
CA ILE A 408 17.15 -2.09 -15.06
C ILE A 408 17.00 -2.58 -13.62
N SER A 409 16.76 -1.64 -12.72
CA SER A 409 16.38 -1.95 -11.34
C SER A 409 14.88 -2.30 -11.28
N GLY A 410 14.56 -3.59 -11.41
CA GLY A 410 13.23 -4.13 -11.09
C GLY A 410 13.12 -4.58 -9.63
N PHE A 411 12.00 -5.20 -9.27
CA PHE A 411 11.87 -5.89 -7.99
C PHE A 411 12.34 -7.33 -8.16
N THR A 412 13.47 -7.66 -7.54
CA THR A 412 14.02 -9.02 -7.51
C THR A 412 13.89 -9.60 -6.11
N PHE A 413 13.34 -10.80 -5.98
CA PHE A 413 13.20 -11.50 -4.70
C PHE A 413 13.17 -13.01 -4.90
N LEU A 414 13.48 -13.74 -3.81
CA LEU A 414 13.24 -15.18 -3.73
C LEU A 414 11.82 -15.37 -3.20
N ASP A 415 10.98 -15.99 -4.00
CA ASP A 415 9.66 -16.48 -3.58
C ASP A 415 9.87 -17.87 -2.97
N GLU A 416 9.52 -18.00 -1.69
CA GLU A 416 9.74 -19.20 -0.89
C GLU A 416 8.71 -20.30 -1.24
N PRO A 417 8.99 -21.58 -0.95
CA PRO A 417 8.01 -22.62 -1.24
C PRO A 417 6.77 -22.44 -0.36
N LEU A 418 5.64 -22.95 -0.83
CA LEU A 418 4.39 -22.92 -0.06
C LEU A 418 4.56 -23.72 1.23
N ILE A 419 3.94 -23.28 2.32
CA ILE A 419 3.88 -24.04 3.58
C ILE A 419 2.44 -24.53 3.80
N ASP A 420 2.29 -25.77 4.25
CA ASP A 420 0.99 -26.33 4.63
C ASP A 420 0.52 -25.64 5.92
N ASP A 421 -0.49 -24.77 5.84
CA ASP A 421 -0.98 -23.98 6.98
C ASP A 421 -1.61 -24.84 8.10
N VAL A 422 -1.90 -26.12 7.83
CA VAL A 422 -2.44 -27.07 8.81
C VAL A 422 -1.34 -27.91 9.45
N ALA A 423 -0.35 -28.35 8.67
CA ALA A 423 0.74 -29.22 9.15
C ALA A 423 2.03 -28.46 9.55
N GLY A 424 2.20 -27.20 9.12
CA GLY A 424 3.23 -26.24 9.50
C GLY A 424 4.69 -26.54 9.09
N ILE A 425 4.98 -27.73 8.57
CA ILE A 425 6.35 -28.17 8.23
C ILE A 425 6.45 -28.72 6.80
N VAL A 426 5.33 -29.11 6.20
CA VAL A 426 5.32 -29.67 4.84
C VAL A 426 5.36 -28.52 3.84
N THR A 427 6.39 -28.50 3.01
CA THR A 427 6.51 -27.52 1.92
C THR A 427 5.96 -28.06 0.61
N GLY A 428 5.20 -27.25 -0.11
CA GLY A 428 4.71 -27.51 -1.46
C GLY A 428 5.44 -26.66 -2.49
N GLY A 429 5.76 -27.25 -3.64
CA GLY A 429 6.45 -26.56 -4.74
C GLY A 429 7.92 -26.22 -4.50
N ASP A 430 8.51 -25.51 -5.46
CA ASP A 430 9.93 -25.09 -5.44
C ASP A 430 10.02 -23.57 -5.29
N SER A 431 11.02 -23.08 -4.54
CA SER A 431 11.33 -21.64 -4.50
C SER A 431 11.69 -21.10 -5.88
N LEU A 432 11.42 -19.81 -6.13
CA LEU A 432 11.74 -19.15 -7.39
C LEU A 432 12.41 -17.79 -7.19
N ASN A 433 13.46 -17.53 -7.96
CA ASN A 433 13.95 -16.16 -8.11
C ASN A 433 13.02 -15.44 -9.10
N ILE A 434 12.33 -14.41 -8.62
CA ILE A 434 11.37 -13.62 -9.38
C ILE A 434 11.97 -12.25 -9.68
N PHE A 435 11.81 -11.78 -10.91
CA PHE A 435 12.03 -10.40 -11.34
C PHE A 435 10.71 -9.80 -11.84
N LEU A 436 10.37 -8.63 -11.32
CA LEU A 436 9.17 -7.87 -11.66
C LEU A 436 9.55 -6.47 -12.14
N PHE A 437 9.11 -6.10 -13.34
CA PHE A 437 9.27 -4.75 -13.88
C PHE A 437 7.92 -4.20 -14.40
N PRO A 438 7.26 -3.31 -13.62
CA PRO A 438 5.97 -2.72 -14.01
C PRO A 438 6.13 -1.68 -15.10
N ASN A 439 5.12 -1.59 -15.97
CA ASN A 439 4.98 -0.55 -16.99
C ASN A 439 6.25 -0.34 -17.84
N PRO A 440 6.85 -1.41 -18.42
CA PRO A 440 8.02 -1.29 -19.27
C PRO A 440 7.73 -0.40 -20.48
N PRO A 441 8.59 0.60 -20.79
CA PRO A 441 8.54 1.27 -22.07
C PRO A 441 8.55 0.27 -23.24
N GLY A 442 7.74 0.50 -24.28
CA GLY A 442 7.75 -0.38 -25.45
C GLY A 442 9.13 -0.43 -26.10
N GLY A 443 9.68 -1.63 -26.27
CA GLY A 443 11.03 -1.80 -26.79
C GLY A 443 11.62 -3.19 -26.53
N ASN A 444 12.94 -3.28 -26.73
CA ASN A 444 13.71 -4.50 -26.53
C ASN A 444 14.54 -4.43 -25.24
N TYR A 445 14.66 -5.57 -24.57
CA TYR A 445 15.42 -5.73 -23.33
C TYR A 445 16.33 -6.96 -23.43
N ASN A 446 17.56 -6.83 -22.98
CA ASN A 446 18.48 -7.95 -22.87
C ASN A 446 18.40 -8.55 -21.48
N VAL A 447 18.23 -9.86 -21.38
CA VAL A 447 18.31 -10.60 -20.12
C VAL A 447 19.56 -11.45 -20.14
N GLU A 448 20.40 -11.29 -19.12
CA GLU A 448 21.54 -12.15 -18.87
C GLU A 448 21.23 -13.11 -17.72
N VAL A 449 21.35 -14.40 -17.99
CA VAL A 449 21.23 -15.48 -16.99
C VAL A 449 22.63 -15.97 -16.63
N SER A 450 22.94 -16.03 -15.34
CA SER A 450 24.25 -16.47 -14.86
C SER A 450 24.16 -17.15 -13.49
N GLY A 451 25.20 -17.90 -13.10
CA GLY A 451 25.20 -18.59 -11.80
C GLY A 451 26.22 -19.72 -11.73
N SER A 452 26.02 -20.63 -10.77
CA SER A 452 26.78 -21.87 -10.70
C SER A 452 26.38 -22.85 -11.82
N SER A 453 27.31 -23.72 -12.24
CA SER A 453 27.03 -24.68 -13.32
C SER A 453 25.85 -25.58 -12.97
N GLY A 454 24.86 -25.66 -13.86
CA GLY A 454 23.65 -26.44 -13.64
C GLY A 454 22.57 -26.13 -14.66
N SER A 455 21.54 -26.95 -14.74
CA SER A 455 20.36 -26.69 -15.56
C SER A 455 19.43 -25.67 -14.89
N TYR A 456 18.74 -24.86 -15.70
CA TYR A 456 17.68 -23.98 -15.24
C TYR A 456 16.51 -23.95 -16.22
N SER A 457 15.38 -23.40 -15.80
CA SER A 457 14.26 -23.00 -16.65
C SER A 457 13.99 -21.53 -16.42
N LEU A 458 14.00 -20.72 -17.49
CA LEU A 458 13.57 -19.34 -17.47
C LEU A 458 12.13 -19.26 -17.96
N ASP A 459 11.23 -18.92 -17.05
CA ASP A 459 9.83 -18.68 -17.36
C ASP A 459 9.61 -17.17 -17.51
N SER A 460 9.02 -16.74 -18.62
CA SER A 460 8.72 -15.34 -18.90
C SER A 460 7.23 -15.14 -19.09
N TYR A 461 6.70 -14.09 -18.47
CA TYR A 461 5.30 -13.67 -18.61
C TYR A 461 5.32 -12.18 -18.95
N LEU A 462 5.02 -11.88 -20.21
CA LEU A 462 5.05 -10.53 -20.75
C LEU A 462 3.62 -10.04 -20.92
N TYR A 463 3.22 -9.08 -20.09
CA TYR A 463 1.89 -8.48 -20.13
C TYR A 463 1.92 -7.20 -20.96
N ASN A 464 0.93 -7.01 -21.83
CA ASN A 464 0.74 -5.73 -22.53
C ASN A 464 -0.13 -4.78 -21.70
N GLN A 465 -0.39 -3.58 -22.24
CA GLN A 465 -1.15 -2.55 -21.52
C GLN A 465 -2.59 -2.97 -21.18
N HIS A 466 -3.16 -3.94 -21.91
CA HIS A 466 -4.49 -4.50 -21.67
C HIS A 466 -4.44 -5.72 -20.73
N GLY A 467 -3.26 -6.11 -20.26
CA GLY A 467 -3.05 -7.29 -19.44
C GLY A 467 -3.05 -8.60 -20.23
N GLU A 468 -2.99 -8.60 -21.56
CA GLU A 468 -2.83 -9.84 -22.33
C GLU A 468 -1.41 -10.38 -22.15
N VAL A 469 -1.29 -11.69 -21.93
CA VAL A 469 -0.03 -12.34 -21.57
C VAL A 469 0.58 -13.11 -22.75
N THR A 470 1.88 -12.92 -22.94
CA THR A 470 2.72 -13.82 -23.75
C THR A 470 3.63 -14.60 -22.80
N GLN A 471 3.41 -15.90 -22.69
CA GLN A 471 4.20 -16.79 -21.84
C GLN A 471 5.22 -17.57 -22.65
N SER A 472 6.38 -17.83 -22.06
CA SER A 472 7.38 -18.78 -22.57
C SER A 472 8.09 -19.45 -21.41
N SER A 473 8.55 -20.68 -21.61
CA SER A 473 9.42 -21.40 -20.69
C SER A 473 10.59 -21.96 -21.49
N THR A 474 11.81 -21.51 -21.17
CA THR A 474 13.01 -21.88 -21.91
C THR A 474 14.00 -22.59 -20.97
N PRO A 475 14.27 -23.90 -21.18
CA PRO A 475 15.31 -24.58 -20.44
C PRO A 475 16.69 -24.15 -20.92
N GLY A 476 17.65 -24.06 -20.01
CA GLY A 476 19.04 -23.71 -20.32
C GLY A 476 20.05 -24.40 -19.41
N LEU A 477 21.32 -24.18 -19.71
CA LEU A 477 22.45 -24.77 -18.99
C LEU A 477 23.46 -23.69 -18.65
N ILE A 478 23.60 -23.37 -17.36
CA ILE A 478 24.63 -22.42 -16.92
C ILE A 478 25.97 -23.13 -16.96
N THR A 479 26.97 -22.40 -17.47
CA THR A 479 28.35 -22.82 -17.52
C THR A 479 29.21 -21.77 -16.83
N ASN A 480 30.16 -22.21 -16.01
CA ASN A 480 30.90 -21.29 -15.12
C ASN A 480 31.63 -20.21 -15.94
N GLY A 481 31.23 -18.95 -15.76
CA GLY A 481 31.81 -17.77 -16.42
C GLY A 481 31.13 -17.35 -17.74
N TYR A 482 30.20 -18.13 -18.29
CA TYR A 482 29.37 -17.74 -19.43
C TYR A 482 27.97 -17.36 -18.98
N LYS A 483 27.38 -16.41 -19.71
CA LYS A 483 26.03 -15.93 -19.48
C LYS A 483 25.16 -16.30 -20.67
N ASP A 484 24.02 -16.92 -20.40
CA ASP A 484 22.99 -17.06 -21.41
C ASP A 484 22.31 -15.71 -21.62
N LYS A 485 22.05 -15.37 -22.88
CA LYS A 485 21.45 -14.09 -23.26
C LYS A 485 20.10 -14.31 -23.91
N PHE A 486 19.15 -13.47 -23.55
CA PHE A 486 17.81 -13.46 -24.13
C PHE A 486 17.43 -12.06 -24.53
N LEU A 487 16.73 -11.93 -25.65
CA LEU A 487 16.08 -10.70 -26.09
C LEU A 487 14.59 -10.80 -25.78
N ILE A 488 14.09 -9.89 -24.95
CA ILE A 488 12.67 -9.67 -24.71
C ILE A 488 12.21 -8.50 -25.57
N SER A 489 11.09 -8.67 -26.28
CA SER A 489 10.39 -7.59 -26.96
C SER A 489 9.07 -7.29 -26.25
N THR A 490 8.76 -6.01 -26.09
CA THR A 490 7.52 -5.51 -25.46
C THR A 490 6.80 -4.53 -26.40
N GLY A 491 5.52 -4.26 -26.13
CA GLY A 491 4.68 -3.38 -26.97
C GLY A 491 3.94 -4.15 -28.06
N GLN A 492 4.08 -3.73 -29.33
CA GLN A 492 3.35 -4.33 -30.46
C GLN A 492 3.77 -5.78 -30.76
N THR A 493 5.04 -6.11 -30.51
CA THR A 493 5.57 -7.46 -30.60
C THR A 493 5.99 -7.90 -29.21
N GLN A 494 5.37 -8.95 -28.69
CA GLN A 494 5.72 -9.53 -27.42
C GLN A 494 6.37 -10.90 -27.62
N GLY A 495 7.46 -11.14 -26.90
CA GLY A 495 8.11 -12.44 -26.92
C GLY A 495 9.49 -12.41 -26.31
N ILE A 496 10.03 -13.59 -26.07
CA ILE A 496 11.39 -13.80 -25.62
C ILE A 496 12.11 -14.72 -26.61
N LYS A 497 13.38 -14.44 -26.87
CA LYS A 497 14.22 -15.25 -27.74
C LYS A 497 15.61 -15.40 -27.14
N GLN A 498 16.06 -16.64 -26.97
CA GLN A 498 17.45 -16.90 -26.58
C GLN A 498 18.41 -16.57 -27.73
N GLU A 499 19.49 -15.86 -27.41
CA GLU A 499 20.58 -15.57 -28.33
C GLU A 499 21.60 -16.71 -28.31
N ILE A 500 21.62 -17.51 -29.37
CA ILE A 500 22.55 -18.64 -29.50
C ILE A 500 23.73 -18.23 -30.39
N THR A 501 24.94 -18.46 -29.87
CA THR A 501 26.19 -18.31 -30.63
C THR A 501 26.90 -19.65 -30.75
N ILE A 502 27.86 -19.75 -31.67
CA ILE A 502 28.70 -20.94 -31.75
C ILE A 502 29.56 -21.12 -30.47
N ASP A 503 29.90 -20.00 -29.83
CA ASP A 503 30.69 -20.02 -28.59
C ASP A 503 29.85 -20.51 -27.42
N SER A 504 28.61 -20.03 -27.26
CA SER A 504 27.72 -20.54 -26.21
C SER A 504 27.45 -22.05 -26.37
N LEU A 505 27.22 -22.54 -27.60
CA LEU A 505 27.07 -23.98 -27.85
C LEU A 505 28.31 -24.83 -27.49
N ILE A 506 29.52 -24.31 -27.68
CA ILE A 506 30.75 -25.03 -27.33
C ILE A 506 30.86 -25.12 -25.81
N GLU A 507 30.58 -24.04 -25.11
CA GLU A 507 30.67 -23.95 -23.65
C GLU A 507 29.61 -24.80 -22.97
N ASP A 508 28.37 -24.76 -23.47
CA ASP A 508 27.29 -25.67 -23.03
C ASP A 508 27.74 -27.13 -23.14
N TRP A 509 28.48 -27.48 -24.19
CA TRP A 509 28.84 -28.86 -24.50
C TRP A 509 29.98 -29.33 -23.59
N ASP A 510 30.94 -28.44 -23.35
CA ASP A 510 32.03 -28.64 -22.42
C ASP A 510 31.51 -28.72 -20.98
N SER A 511 30.54 -27.88 -20.59
CA SER A 511 29.89 -27.91 -19.28
C SER A 511 29.07 -29.18 -19.07
N ALA A 512 28.25 -29.58 -20.04
CA ALA A 512 27.50 -30.83 -19.98
C ALA A 512 28.44 -32.03 -19.82
N ARG A 513 29.63 -32.00 -20.43
CA ARG A 513 30.65 -33.03 -20.21
C ARG A 513 31.23 -32.99 -18.80
N ASN A 514 31.54 -31.81 -18.27
CA ASN A 514 32.10 -31.63 -16.94
C ASN A 514 31.13 -32.06 -15.83
N GLN A 515 29.83 -31.84 -16.05
CA GLN A 515 28.74 -32.30 -15.17
C GLN A 515 28.40 -33.79 -15.35
N ASN A 516 29.15 -34.52 -16.18
CA ASN A 516 28.91 -35.92 -16.53
C ASN A 516 27.52 -36.19 -17.18
N LEU A 517 26.89 -35.16 -17.73
CA LEU A 517 25.63 -35.26 -18.48
C LEU A 517 25.85 -35.78 -19.91
N VAL A 518 27.09 -35.76 -20.39
CA VAL A 518 27.53 -36.49 -21.60
C VAL A 518 28.64 -37.47 -21.22
N PRO A 519 28.31 -38.68 -20.71
CA PRO A 519 29.31 -39.64 -20.23
C PRO A 519 30.25 -40.16 -21.32
N SER A 520 29.77 -40.23 -22.57
CA SER A 520 30.53 -40.77 -23.69
C SER A 520 31.67 -39.84 -24.13
N ARG A 521 32.92 -40.19 -23.77
CA ARG A 521 34.13 -39.46 -24.19
C ARG A 521 34.28 -39.35 -25.71
N GLY A 522 33.90 -40.40 -26.43
CA GLY A 522 33.97 -40.43 -27.90
C GLY A 522 33.00 -39.44 -28.52
N LEU A 523 31.74 -39.48 -28.08
CA LEU A 523 30.70 -38.55 -28.55
C LEU A 523 31.08 -37.10 -28.25
N TYR A 524 31.51 -36.82 -27.01
CA TYR A 524 31.98 -35.50 -26.60
C TYR A 524 33.06 -34.95 -27.55
N LYS A 525 34.13 -35.72 -27.77
CA LYS A 525 35.25 -35.31 -28.63
C LYS A 525 34.79 -35.05 -30.08
N THR A 526 33.96 -35.93 -30.63
CA THR A 526 33.47 -35.80 -32.02
C THR A 526 32.65 -34.53 -32.20
N ILE A 527 31.66 -34.30 -31.34
CA ILE A 527 30.77 -33.14 -31.44
C ILE A 527 31.57 -31.85 -31.19
N ARG A 528 32.45 -31.82 -30.18
CA ARG A 528 33.28 -30.65 -29.89
C ARG A 528 34.18 -30.27 -31.06
N LEU A 529 34.83 -31.23 -31.72
CA LEU A 529 35.64 -30.97 -32.91
C LEU A 529 34.80 -30.40 -34.07
N GLN A 530 33.57 -30.89 -34.24
CA GLN A 530 32.65 -30.37 -35.25
C GLN A 530 32.22 -28.94 -34.94
N LEU A 531 31.90 -28.61 -33.68
CA LEU A 531 31.56 -27.24 -33.26
C LEU A 531 32.74 -26.27 -33.45
N LEU A 532 33.97 -26.68 -33.10
CA LEU A 532 35.17 -25.88 -33.37
C LEU A 532 35.42 -25.67 -34.87
N ALA A 533 35.14 -26.68 -35.70
CA ALA A 533 35.21 -26.53 -37.14
C ALA A 533 34.15 -25.53 -37.65
N VAL A 534 32.94 -25.58 -37.12
CA VAL A 534 31.87 -24.61 -37.41
C VAL A 534 32.31 -23.20 -37.07
N LYS A 535 32.87 -22.97 -35.87
CA LYS A 535 33.42 -21.67 -35.45
C LYS A 535 34.40 -21.11 -36.47
N LYS A 536 35.33 -21.95 -36.95
CA LYS A 536 36.32 -21.58 -37.97
C LYS A 536 35.70 -21.31 -39.35
N PHE A 537 34.61 -21.98 -39.72
CA PHE A 537 33.93 -21.71 -40.99
C PHE A 537 33.11 -20.43 -40.95
N ILE A 538 32.43 -20.15 -39.84
CA ILE A 538 31.70 -18.89 -39.62
C ILE A 538 32.66 -17.70 -39.74
N SER A 539 33.81 -17.75 -39.04
CA SER A 539 34.79 -16.65 -39.09
C SER A 539 35.43 -16.42 -40.47
N ARG A 540 35.29 -17.37 -41.40
CA ARG A 540 35.75 -17.27 -42.80
C ARG A 540 34.63 -16.95 -43.79
N GLY A 541 33.42 -16.61 -43.31
CA GLY A 541 32.25 -16.35 -44.14
C GLY A 541 31.69 -17.58 -44.87
N ARG A 542 32.10 -18.80 -44.50
CA ARG A 542 31.66 -20.06 -45.14
C ARG A 542 30.39 -20.60 -44.49
N ILE A 543 29.33 -19.79 -44.49
CA ILE A 543 28.08 -20.04 -43.76
C ILE A 543 27.38 -21.33 -44.22
N SER A 544 27.27 -21.59 -45.52
CA SER A 544 26.61 -22.81 -46.03
C SER A 544 27.32 -24.10 -45.59
N VAL A 545 28.64 -24.05 -45.38
CA VAL A 545 29.42 -25.20 -44.86
C VAL A 545 29.16 -25.37 -43.37
N ALA A 546 29.18 -24.27 -42.61
CA ALA A 546 28.84 -24.26 -41.18
C ALA A 546 27.45 -24.88 -40.93
N LYS A 547 26.42 -24.46 -41.68
CA LYS A 547 25.06 -25.02 -41.59
C LYS A 547 25.00 -26.53 -41.85
N LYS A 548 25.73 -27.04 -42.85
CA LYS A 548 25.78 -28.49 -43.15
C LYS A 548 26.40 -29.30 -42.01
N ILE A 549 27.45 -28.77 -41.37
CA ILE A 549 28.09 -29.42 -40.23
C ILE A 549 27.16 -29.38 -39.01
N LEU A 550 26.56 -28.23 -38.69
CA LEU A 550 25.57 -28.10 -37.61
C LEU A 550 24.39 -29.05 -37.81
N GLY A 551 23.85 -29.17 -39.02
CA GLY A 551 22.78 -30.14 -39.33
C GLY A 551 23.23 -31.60 -39.14
N THR A 552 24.53 -31.88 -39.32
CA THR A 552 25.08 -33.21 -39.01
C THR A 552 25.19 -33.44 -37.51
N VAL A 553 25.68 -32.45 -36.76
CA VAL A 553 25.72 -32.47 -35.29
C VAL A 553 24.32 -32.72 -34.73
N LEU A 554 23.32 -31.98 -35.21
CA LEU A 554 21.92 -32.13 -34.79
C LEU A 554 21.39 -33.55 -34.98
N ARG A 555 21.66 -34.18 -36.14
CA ARG A 555 21.29 -35.58 -36.40
C ARG A 555 22.02 -36.55 -35.47
N GLN A 556 23.30 -36.31 -35.18
CA GLN A 556 24.07 -37.15 -34.27
C GLN A 556 23.52 -37.09 -32.84
N ILE A 557 23.20 -35.89 -32.34
CA ILE A 557 22.58 -35.72 -31.02
C ILE A 557 21.24 -36.46 -30.96
N LYS A 558 20.36 -36.26 -31.95
CA LYS A 558 19.07 -36.97 -32.04
C LYS A 558 19.21 -38.49 -32.00
N HIS A 559 20.16 -39.05 -32.74
CA HIS A 559 20.33 -40.50 -32.84
C HIS A 559 21.05 -41.13 -31.62
N LYS A 560 21.84 -40.35 -30.88
CA LYS A 560 22.61 -40.84 -29.72
C LYS A 560 21.92 -40.59 -28.38
N SER A 561 20.87 -39.76 -28.37
CA SER A 561 20.00 -39.52 -27.23
C SER A 561 18.93 -40.61 -27.08
N PRO A 562 18.52 -40.99 -25.86
CA PRO A 562 19.09 -40.62 -24.55
C PRO A 562 20.23 -41.55 -24.11
N LYS A 563 20.66 -42.50 -24.96
CA LYS A 563 21.60 -43.56 -24.56
C LYS A 563 22.98 -43.04 -24.09
N PHE A 564 23.45 -41.93 -24.64
CA PHE A 564 24.81 -41.42 -24.40
C PHE A 564 24.87 -40.02 -23.78
N MET A 565 23.72 -39.46 -23.42
CA MET A 565 23.61 -38.14 -22.80
C MET A 565 22.29 -38.02 -22.05
N ASP A 566 22.28 -37.12 -21.08
CA ASP A 566 21.06 -36.71 -20.38
C ASP A 566 19.98 -36.23 -21.36
N HIS A 567 18.72 -36.57 -21.07
CA HIS A 567 17.60 -36.28 -21.95
C HIS A 567 17.32 -34.77 -22.06
N LEU A 568 17.35 -34.04 -20.95
CA LEU A 568 17.11 -32.60 -20.92
C LEU A 568 18.24 -31.87 -21.65
N VAL A 569 19.50 -32.22 -21.38
CA VAL A 569 20.65 -31.67 -22.11
C VAL A 569 20.52 -31.92 -23.61
N SER A 570 20.08 -33.11 -24.02
CA SER A 570 19.85 -33.40 -25.43
C SER A 570 18.81 -32.48 -26.05
N GLN A 571 17.69 -32.22 -25.36
CA GLN A 571 16.63 -31.33 -25.85
C GLN A 571 17.14 -29.89 -25.98
N ILE A 572 17.81 -29.36 -24.94
CA ILE A 572 18.42 -28.02 -24.96
C ILE A 572 19.37 -27.89 -26.17
N PHE A 573 20.28 -28.85 -26.34
CA PHE A 573 21.22 -28.83 -27.45
C PHE A 573 20.56 -28.88 -28.82
N GLN A 574 19.52 -29.69 -28.99
CA GLN A 574 18.81 -29.78 -30.26
C GLN A 574 18.12 -28.46 -30.61
N THR A 575 17.49 -27.81 -29.64
CA THR A 575 16.86 -26.50 -29.79
C THR A 575 17.90 -25.43 -30.12
N ASN A 576 19.00 -25.36 -29.37
CA ASN A 576 20.04 -24.35 -29.59
C ASN A 576 20.74 -24.52 -30.95
N LEU A 577 21.02 -25.77 -31.35
CA LEU A 577 21.56 -26.07 -32.68
C LEU A 577 20.61 -25.62 -33.79
N GLN A 578 19.30 -25.89 -33.65
CA GLN A 578 18.32 -25.49 -34.65
C GLN A 578 18.20 -23.96 -34.73
N SER A 579 18.19 -23.27 -33.59
CA SER A 579 18.19 -21.81 -33.51
C SER A 579 19.41 -21.20 -34.20
N LEU A 580 20.62 -21.72 -33.92
CA LEU A 580 21.84 -21.25 -34.59
C LEU A 580 21.85 -21.54 -36.10
N ILE A 581 21.34 -22.69 -36.54
CA ILE A 581 21.22 -23.00 -37.97
C ILE A 581 20.32 -22.00 -38.69
N ASN A 582 19.24 -21.58 -38.03
CA ASN A 582 18.27 -20.64 -38.57
C ASN A 582 18.76 -19.19 -38.56
N SER A 583 19.67 -18.82 -37.65
CA SER A 583 20.18 -17.46 -37.51
C SER A 583 21.44 -17.18 -38.35
N LEU A 584 22.27 -18.19 -38.60
CA LEU A 584 23.30 -18.17 -39.64
C LEU A 584 22.63 -18.07 -41.01
#